data_AF-A0A0P7B7C8-F1
#
_entry.id   AF-A0A0P7B7C8-F1
#
_cell.length_a   1.000
_cell.length_b   1.000
_cell.length_c   1.000
_cell.angle_alpha   90.00
_cell.angle_beta   90.00
_cell.angle_gamma   90.00
#
_symmetry.space_group_name_H-M   'P 1'
#
loop_
_entity.id
_entity.type
_entity.pdbx_description
1 polymer ?
#
loop_
_entity_poly.entity_id
_entity_poly.type
_entity_poly.pdbx_seq_one_letter_code
_entity_poly.pdbx_strand_id
1 'polypeptide(L)'
;MASSGKTFIVEHLDPELGPWSELEYLAIASETQATGGSFILSSLPPTFQVPADLESIPAFKAENRGVEELYAGQKARVCLLDPSAAKDLSPEDGETFDAFLFGGILGDDPPRDRTSELRKKGFEGRRLGPKQMTTDTAVRVTRIVVQDKVALDKVPYVDFPELKFSKHESTEMPFRYVTNEDGKPIMPKGMVELIQKDADKAAEALPVHPLRILFCGSDEFSCASLRAVYEEHSRNRGLIESLDVMVLPPKRMGRGYKEIREVPCKVLAEKLGLTTHQRETFTKWELPEATNLVIAVSFGLFVPPRILRSAKYGGLNVHPSLLPDLRGPAPIHHAILQGRKYTGVSLQTLDDKAFDHGTVLAQTPYPGIPIPPGATVQELTTQLAPIGAQMLVQGLRDGVYIPSRQSGGWKAEELEGKDLVHAPKVNKADGQVDWTQWTAEDFARRTRVLGSVWTRAVNKKGEVKRLILQDIETASVDGSMEIGALLSFAETPGIDSDDARHQRPVTDLGDGSCLVQLVNGEWIRVKRVKEEGKPERDAAVVLRSYGSQ
;
A
#
# COMPACT_ATOMS: atom_id res chain seq x y z
N MET A 1 -49.04 -31.87 3.53
CA MET A 1 -49.03 -31.00 4.72
C MET A 1 -48.33 -29.73 4.30
N ALA A 2 -49.02 -28.59 4.28
CA ALA A 2 -48.41 -27.33 3.87
C ALA A 2 -47.28 -27.00 4.86
N SER A 3 -46.04 -26.93 4.37
CA SER A 3 -44.89 -26.47 5.15
C SER A 3 -45.25 -25.12 5.77
N SER A 4 -45.18 -24.99 7.09
CA SER A 4 -45.29 -23.69 7.75
C SER A 4 -44.23 -22.75 7.17
N GLY A 5 -44.63 -21.54 6.77
CA GLY A 5 -43.70 -20.53 6.28
C GLY A 5 -42.56 -20.28 7.27
N LYS A 6 -41.36 -20.01 6.75
CA LYS A 6 -40.21 -19.59 7.56
C LYS A 6 -40.08 -18.08 7.57
N THR A 7 -39.47 -17.58 8.65
CA THR A 7 -39.14 -16.16 8.75
C THR A 7 -37.69 -15.95 8.34
N PHE A 8 -37.44 -15.07 7.40
CA PHE A 8 -36.08 -14.64 7.03
C PHE A 8 -35.87 -13.23 7.59
N ILE A 9 -34.80 -13.03 8.35
CA ILE A 9 -34.51 -11.78 9.05
C ILE A 9 -33.19 -11.26 8.53
N VAL A 10 -33.18 -10.11 7.87
CA VAL A 10 -31.95 -9.43 7.48
C VAL A 10 -31.75 -8.24 8.40
N GLU A 11 -30.61 -8.19 9.08
CA GLU A 11 -30.23 -7.05 9.90
C GLU A 11 -29.57 -5.99 9.02
N HIS A 12 -30.29 -4.89 8.75
CA HIS A 12 -29.76 -3.79 7.94
C HIS A 12 -29.22 -2.69 8.84
N LEU A 13 -27.90 -2.47 8.78
CA LEU A 13 -27.17 -1.58 9.68
C LEU A 13 -26.83 -0.23 9.04
N ASP A 14 -27.13 -0.06 7.74
CA ASP A 14 -26.87 1.17 7.03
C ASP A 14 -28.03 2.18 7.23
N PRO A 15 -27.73 3.49 7.27
CA PRO A 15 -28.75 4.52 7.52
C PRO A 15 -29.71 4.72 6.34
N GLU A 16 -29.33 4.28 5.14
CA GLU A 16 -30.07 4.43 3.90
C GLU A 16 -30.04 3.12 3.11
N LEU A 17 -31.11 2.88 2.33
CA LEU A 17 -31.20 1.73 1.45
C LEU A 17 -30.66 2.08 0.05
N GLY A 18 -29.55 1.46 -0.34
CA GLY A 18 -29.00 1.60 -1.69
C GLY A 18 -29.81 0.84 -2.76
N PRO A 19 -29.72 1.22 -4.05
CA PRO A 19 -30.47 0.58 -5.14
C PRO A 19 -30.24 -0.93 -5.25
N TRP A 20 -29.02 -1.40 -4.98
CA TRP A 20 -28.70 -2.84 -4.98
C TRP A 20 -29.47 -3.59 -3.89
N SER A 21 -29.35 -3.13 -2.65
CA SER A 21 -30.03 -3.73 -1.50
C SER A 21 -31.56 -3.66 -1.63
N GLU A 22 -32.08 -2.59 -2.23
CA GLU A 22 -33.51 -2.48 -2.54
C GLU A 22 -33.98 -3.61 -3.46
N LEU A 23 -33.26 -3.87 -4.56
CA LEU A 23 -33.59 -4.98 -5.46
C LEU A 23 -33.47 -6.35 -4.78
N GLU A 24 -32.43 -6.57 -3.97
CA GLU A 24 -32.28 -7.79 -3.18
C GLU A 24 -33.47 -7.99 -2.23
N TYR A 25 -33.85 -6.95 -1.48
CA TYR A 25 -34.91 -7.03 -0.49
C TYR A 25 -36.29 -7.21 -1.14
N LEU A 26 -36.53 -6.59 -2.30
CA LEU A 26 -37.73 -6.83 -3.10
C LEU A 26 -37.82 -8.29 -3.59
N ALA A 27 -36.71 -8.85 -4.06
CA ALA A 27 -36.65 -10.25 -4.47
C ALA A 27 -36.90 -11.19 -3.28
N ILE A 28 -36.24 -10.95 -2.15
CA ILE A 28 -36.44 -11.73 -0.92
C ILE A 28 -37.90 -11.67 -0.47
N ALA A 29 -38.49 -10.47 -0.39
CA ALA A 29 -39.87 -10.27 0.03
C ALA A 29 -40.85 -11.03 -0.89
N SER A 30 -40.67 -10.89 -2.19
CA SER A 30 -41.53 -11.51 -3.21
C SER A 30 -41.43 -13.04 -3.20
N GLU A 31 -40.22 -13.59 -3.15
CA GLU A 31 -39.99 -15.04 -3.09
C GLU A 31 -40.51 -15.63 -1.78
N THR A 32 -40.27 -14.95 -0.67
CA THR A 32 -40.76 -15.36 0.65
C THR A 32 -42.28 -15.39 0.71
N GLN A 33 -42.95 -14.39 0.10
CA GLN A 33 -44.41 -14.36 -0.02
C GLN A 33 -44.93 -15.54 -0.85
N ALA A 34 -44.29 -15.84 -1.99
CA ALA A 34 -44.69 -16.93 -2.86
C ALA A 34 -44.63 -18.30 -2.15
N THR A 35 -43.79 -18.43 -1.11
CA THR A 35 -43.66 -19.64 -0.29
C THR A 35 -44.33 -19.54 1.08
N GLY A 36 -45.19 -18.53 1.28
CA GLY A 36 -45.98 -18.37 2.51
C GLY A 36 -45.18 -18.04 3.77
N GLY A 37 -43.97 -17.50 3.64
CA GLY A 37 -43.10 -17.08 4.74
C GLY A 37 -43.28 -15.63 5.18
N SER A 38 -42.35 -15.14 6.01
CA SER A 38 -42.25 -13.73 6.40
C SER A 38 -40.82 -13.23 6.21
N PHE A 39 -40.67 -12.00 5.73
CA PHE A 39 -39.37 -11.33 5.62
C PHE A 39 -39.35 -10.11 6.55
N ILE A 40 -38.32 -10.00 7.38
CA ILE A 40 -38.15 -8.91 8.34
C ILE A 40 -36.83 -8.20 8.07
N LEU A 41 -36.88 -6.88 7.92
CA LEU A 41 -35.72 -6.02 8.11
C LEU A 41 -35.71 -5.50 9.54
N SER A 42 -34.71 -5.91 10.32
CA SER A 42 -34.58 -5.56 11.74
C SER A 42 -33.50 -4.51 11.99
N SER A 43 -33.50 -3.93 13.20
CA SER A 43 -32.52 -2.94 13.65
C SER A 43 -32.52 -1.63 12.84
N LEU A 44 -33.64 -1.31 12.18
CA LEU A 44 -33.74 -0.11 11.35
C LEU A 44 -33.71 1.17 12.20
N PRO A 45 -32.96 2.21 11.81
CA PRO A 45 -33.00 3.48 12.53
C PRO A 45 -34.39 4.11 12.42
N PRO A 46 -34.85 4.90 13.42
CA PRO A 46 -36.16 5.56 13.36
C PRO A 46 -36.37 6.50 12.17
N THR A 47 -35.28 6.92 11.53
CA THR A 47 -35.27 7.77 10.33
C THR A 47 -35.28 7.00 9.03
N PHE A 48 -35.22 5.66 9.06
CA PHE A 48 -35.16 4.82 7.87
C PHE A 48 -36.47 4.92 7.09
N GLN A 49 -36.36 5.18 5.78
CA GLN A 49 -37.51 5.21 4.89
C GLN A 49 -37.58 3.90 4.12
N VAL A 50 -38.65 3.14 4.37
CA VAL A 50 -38.93 1.91 3.63
C VAL A 50 -39.44 2.29 2.23
N PRO A 51 -38.90 1.70 1.15
CA PRO A 51 -39.45 1.91 -0.19
C PRO A 51 -40.91 1.45 -0.29
N ALA A 52 -41.75 2.24 -0.96
CA ALA A 52 -43.18 1.94 -1.10
C ALA A 52 -43.45 0.58 -1.77
N ASP A 53 -42.62 0.18 -2.73
CA ASP A 53 -42.73 -1.12 -3.40
C ASP A 53 -42.48 -2.27 -2.41
N LEU A 54 -41.51 -2.13 -1.50
CA LEU A 54 -41.21 -3.14 -0.49
C LEU A 54 -42.31 -3.19 0.59
N GLU A 55 -42.78 -2.03 1.03
CA GLU A 55 -43.89 -1.90 1.99
C GLU A 55 -45.21 -2.49 1.45
N SER A 56 -45.39 -2.48 0.13
CA SER A 56 -46.58 -3.03 -0.52
C SER A 56 -46.67 -4.57 -0.49
N ILE A 57 -45.61 -5.28 -0.08
CA ILE A 57 -45.54 -6.74 -0.07
C ILE A 57 -46.02 -7.28 1.30
N PRO A 58 -47.17 -7.97 1.40
CA PRO A 58 -47.71 -8.49 2.66
C PRO A 58 -46.75 -9.32 3.54
N ALA A 59 -45.82 -10.06 2.94
CA ALA A 59 -44.86 -10.87 3.68
C ALA A 59 -43.74 -10.04 4.35
N PHE A 60 -43.55 -8.79 3.95
CA PHE A 60 -42.49 -7.91 4.43
C PHE A 60 -42.89 -7.15 5.70
N LYS A 61 -41.93 -6.99 6.62
CA LYS A 61 -42.05 -6.16 7.82
C LYS A 61 -40.76 -5.39 8.08
N ALA A 62 -40.90 -4.11 8.40
CA ALA A 62 -39.82 -3.26 8.87
C ALA A 62 -39.89 -3.12 10.40
N GLU A 63 -38.78 -3.36 11.09
CA GLU A 63 -38.70 -3.32 12.55
C GLU A 63 -37.49 -2.50 13.01
N ASN A 64 -37.74 -1.53 13.88
CA ASN A 64 -36.68 -0.73 14.50
C ASN A 64 -35.95 -1.52 15.61
N ARG A 65 -36.59 -2.59 16.09
CA ARG A 65 -36.05 -3.46 17.14
C ARG A 65 -35.08 -4.46 16.55
N GLY A 66 -34.04 -4.79 17.30
CA GLY A 66 -33.13 -5.86 16.94
C GLY A 66 -33.72 -7.24 17.15
N VAL A 67 -33.14 -8.25 16.50
CA VAL A 67 -33.60 -9.65 16.58
C VAL A 67 -33.66 -10.20 18.00
N GLU A 68 -32.78 -9.74 18.91
CA GLU A 68 -32.80 -10.16 20.32
C GLU A 68 -34.07 -9.73 21.04
N GLU A 69 -34.60 -8.56 20.71
CA GLU A 69 -35.84 -8.06 21.28
C GLU A 69 -37.05 -8.74 20.63
N LEU A 70 -37.02 -8.88 19.29
CA LEU A 70 -38.08 -9.55 18.53
C LEU A 70 -38.27 -11.01 18.96
N TYR A 71 -37.19 -11.70 19.34
CA TYR A 71 -37.18 -13.12 19.69
C TYR A 71 -36.69 -13.40 21.13
N ALA A 72 -36.85 -12.45 22.05
CA ALA A 72 -36.34 -12.55 23.43
C ALA A 72 -36.77 -13.84 24.18
N GLY A 73 -37.92 -14.43 23.81
CA GLY A 73 -38.42 -15.69 24.37
C GLY A 73 -38.29 -16.93 23.49
N GLN A 74 -37.77 -16.80 22.26
CA GLN A 74 -37.75 -17.87 21.25
C GLN A 74 -36.40 -17.99 20.53
N LYS A 75 -35.33 -17.52 21.15
CA LYS A 75 -33.98 -17.49 20.59
C LYS A 75 -33.47 -18.85 20.07
N ALA A 76 -33.82 -19.94 20.75
CA ALA A 76 -33.48 -21.30 20.33
C ALA A 76 -34.14 -21.72 18.99
N ARG A 77 -35.14 -20.97 18.53
CA ARG A 77 -35.82 -21.16 17.24
C ARG A 77 -35.28 -20.24 16.14
N VAL A 78 -34.22 -19.47 16.41
CA VAL A 78 -33.55 -18.59 15.45
C VAL A 78 -32.18 -19.15 15.09
N CYS A 79 -31.97 -19.42 13.80
CA CYS A 79 -30.67 -19.83 13.25
C CYS A 79 -29.93 -18.61 12.69
N LEU A 80 -28.70 -18.38 13.12
CA LEU A 80 -27.80 -17.40 12.52
C LEU A 80 -27.08 -18.04 11.32
N LEU A 81 -27.18 -17.43 10.14
CA LEU A 81 -26.39 -17.83 8.98
C LEU A 81 -25.03 -17.14 9.07
N ASP A 82 -23.99 -17.93 9.33
CA ASP A 82 -22.64 -17.45 9.59
C ASP A 82 -21.60 -18.29 8.83
N PRO A 83 -20.73 -17.67 8.00
CA PRO A 83 -19.64 -18.36 7.32
C PRO A 83 -18.69 -19.13 8.26
N SER A 84 -18.55 -18.67 9.51
CA SER A 84 -17.70 -19.26 10.55
C SER A 84 -18.40 -20.35 11.36
N ALA A 85 -19.67 -20.67 11.08
CA ALA A 85 -20.38 -21.73 11.79
C ALA A 85 -19.76 -23.11 11.52
N ALA A 86 -19.74 -23.96 12.55
CA ALA A 86 -19.11 -25.29 12.47
C ALA A 86 -19.91 -26.31 11.62
N LYS A 87 -21.19 -26.04 11.34
CA LYS A 87 -22.10 -26.95 10.65
C LYS A 87 -22.71 -26.28 9.42
N ASP A 88 -22.78 -27.02 8.32
CA ASP A 88 -23.59 -26.65 7.15
C ASP A 88 -25.08 -26.68 7.48
N LEU A 89 -25.84 -25.80 6.83
CA LEU A 89 -27.30 -25.83 6.85
C LEU A 89 -27.80 -27.13 6.21
N SER A 90 -28.79 -27.75 6.83
CA SER A 90 -29.38 -29.03 6.42
C SER A 90 -30.91 -28.96 6.34
N PRO A 91 -31.57 -29.85 5.58
CA PRO A 91 -33.04 -29.90 5.52
C PRO A 91 -33.74 -30.06 6.87
N GLU A 92 -33.11 -30.75 7.83
CA GLU A 92 -33.59 -30.98 9.19
C GLU A 92 -33.61 -29.71 10.04
N ASP A 93 -32.76 -28.73 9.72
CA ASP A 93 -32.77 -27.42 10.37
C ASP A 93 -34.11 -26.70 10.16
N GLY A 94 -34.84 -27.03 9.09
CA GLY A 94 -36.20 -26.56 8.85
C GLY A 94 -37.25 -27.07 9.84
N GLU A 95 -36.99 -28.11 10.62
CA GLU A 95 -37.87 -28.53 11.74
C GLU A 95 -37.44 -27.86 13.06
N THR A 96 -36.16 -27.50 13.14
CA THR A 96 -35.50 -26.99 14.35
C THR A 96 -35.66 -25.48 14.51
N PHE A 97 -35.64 -24.72 13.42
CA PHE A 97 -35.70 -23.26 13.44
C PHE A 97 -36.93 -22.73 12.69
N ASP A 98 -37.51 -21.67 13.23
CA ASP A 98 -38.63 -20.94 12.61
C ASP A 98 -38.17 -19.67 11.91
N ALA A 99 -37.04 -19.12 12.35
CA ALA A 99 -36.44 -17.93 11.80
C ALA A 99 -34.96 -18.12 11.44
N PHE A 100 -34.54 -17.48 10.36
CA PHE A 100 -33.20 -17.53 9.80
C PHE A 100 -32.67 -16.10 9.68
N LEU A 101 -31.61 -15.80 10.42
CA LEU A 101 -31.03 -14.48 10.61
C LEU A 101 -29.76 -14.31 9.77
N PHE A 102 -29.70 -13.22 9.02
CA PHE A 102 -28.59 -12.81 8.18
C PHE A 102 -28.04 -11.49 8.72
N GLY A 103 -26.81 -11.51 9.25
CA GLY A 103 -26.18 -10.32 9.82
C GLY A 103 -25.56 -9.44 8.75
N GLY A 104 -26.07 -8.19 8.62
CA GLY A 104 -25.48 -7.11 7.84
C GLY A 104 -24.86 -7.54 6.52
N ILE A 105 -25.66 -7.70 5.47
CA ILE A 105 -25.26 -7.83 4.05
C ILE A 105 -24.15 -8.87 3.79
N LEU A 106 -24.58 -10.11 3.59
CA LEU A 106 -23.79 -11.09 2.85
C LEU A 106 -23.66 -10.57 1.41
N GLY A 107 -22.47 -10.13 1.00
CA GLY A 107 -22.29 -9.57 -0.35
C GLY A 107 -21.21 -8.49 -0.51
N ASP A 108 -20.44 -8.18 0.52
CA ASP A 108 -19.24 -7.35 0.34
C ASP A 108 -18.12 -8.19 -0.29
N ASP A 109 -17.49 -7.72 -1.36
CA ASP A 109 -16.20 -8.26 -1.81
C ASP A 109 -15.12 -7.18 -1.63
N PRO A 110 -14.09 -7.40 -0.78
CA PRO A 110 -13.85 -8.60 0.03
C PRO A 110 -14.83 -8.73 1.21
N PRO A 111 -15.05 -9.95 1.72
CA PRO A 111 -16.01 -10.22 2.79
C PRO A 111 -15.70 -9.42 4.07
N ARG A 112 -16.72 -8.77 4.63
CA ARG A 112 -16.65 -8.13 5.95
C ARG A 112 -17.29 -9.04 7.00
N ASP A 113 -16.65 -9.22 8.15
CA ASP A 113 -17.16 -10.02 9.26
C ASP A 113 -18.25 -9.28 10.07
N ARG A 114 -19.43 -9.14 9.44
CA ARG A 114 -20.58 -8.40 9.98
C ARG A 114 -21.46 -9.24 10.92
N THR A 115 -21.24 -10.55 11.04
CA THR A 115 -21.95 -11.43 12.00
C THR A 115 -21.22 -11.57 13.34
N SER A 116 -20.02 -11.01 13.49
CA SER A 116 -19.20 -11.08 14.71
C SER A 116 -19.93 -10.65 15.99
N GLU A 117 -20.70 -9.56 15.95
CA GLU A 117 -21.51 -9.12 17.09
C GLU A 117 -22.71 -10.04 17.33
N LEU A 118 -23.31 -10.61 16.28
CA LEU A 118 -24.40 -11.57 16.41
C LEU A 118 -23.96 -12.92 16.99
N ARG A 119 -22.72 -13.36 16.70
CA ARG A 119 -22.14 -14.58 17.29
C ARG A 119 -22.04 -14.49 18.82
N LYS A 120 -21.66 -13.33 19.35
CA LYS A 120 -21.57 -13.09 20.80
C LYS A 120 -22.94 -13.20 21.48
N LYS A 121 -24.00 -12.99 20.72
CA LYS A 121 -25.38 -13.09 21.20
C LYS A 121 -25.83 -14.54 21.32
N GLY A 122 -25.06 -15.57 20.99
CA GLY A 122 -25.39 -16.96 21.33
C GLY A 122 -26.56 -17.57 20.56
N PHE A 123 -26.76 -17.15 19.30
CA PHE A 123 -27.61 -17.87 18.35
C PHE A 123 -26.91 -19.14 17.86
N GLU A 124 -27.68 -20.18 17.51
CA GLU A 124 -27.10 -21.33 16.84
C GLU A 124 -26.74 -20.98 15.39
N GLY A 125 -25.50 -21.28 15.00
CA GLY A 125 -24.99 -20.97 13.66
C GLY A 125 -25.15 -22.12 12.66
N ARG A 126 -25.43 -21.79 11.40
CA ARG A 126 -25.23 -22.68 10.23
C ARG A 126 -24.51 -21.92 9.13
N ARG A 127 -23.67 -22.60 8.35
CA ARG A 127 -22.98 -22.02 7.18
C ARG A 127 -23.69 -22.44 5.89
N LEU A 128 -23.63 -21.60 4.86
CA LEU A 128 -24.20 -21.85 3.52
C LEU A 128 -23.15 -22.37 2.53
N GLY A 129 -22.10 -22.99 3.05
CA GLY A 129 -20.93 -23.42 2.28
C GLY A 129 -19.79 -22.40 2.27
N PRO A 130 -18.69 -22.72 1.55
CA PRO A 130 -17.43 -21.98 1.62
C PRO A 130 -17.34 -20.76 0.68
N LYS A 131 -18.32 -20.58 -0.22
CA LYS A 131 -18.33 -19.51 -1.22
C LYS A 131 -19.33 -18.44 -0.81
N GLN A 132 -18.94 -17.18 -1.01
CA GLN A 132 -19.80 -16.05 -0.70
C GLN A 132 -20.97 -15.95 -1.69
N MET A 133 -22.11 -15.52 -1.17
CA MET A 133 -23.35 -15.31 -1.91
C MET A 133 -23.84 -13.88 -1.66
N THR A 134 -24.61 -13.32 -2.59
CA THR A 134 -25.41 -12.12 -2.35
C THR A 134 -26.51 -12.39 -1.31
N THR A 135 -27.08 -11.35 -0.69
CA THR A 135 -28.05 -11.52 0.39
C THR A 135 -29.28 -12.28 -0.09
N ASP A 136 -29.80 -11.92 -1.27
CA ASP A 136 -30.96 -12.59 -1.87
C ASP A 136 -30.67 -14.07 -2.19
N THR A 137 -29.47 -14.37 -2.71
CA THR A 137 -29.04 -15.74 -2.98
C THR A 137 -28.92 -16.54 -1.70
N ALA A 138 -28.34 -15.96 -0.64
CA ALA A 138 -28.21 -16.62 0.66
C ALA A 138 -29.59 -16.97 1.25
N VAL A 139 -30.55 -16.05 1.18
CA VAL A 139 -31.92 -16.30 1.61
C VAL A 139 -32.58 -17.38 0.74
N ARG A 140 -32.42 -17.31 -0.59
CA ARG A 140 -32.95 -18.30 -1.53
C ARG A 140 -32.39 -19.69 -1.28
N VAL A 141 -31.09 -19.83 -1.06
CA VAL A 141 -30.44 -21.11 -0.70
C VAL A 141 -31.00 -21.62 0.62
N THR A 142 -31.10 -20.76 1.63
CA THR A 142 -31.66 -21.13 2.93
C THR A 142 -33.07 -21.69 2.76
N ARG A 143 -33.94 -20.99 2.01
CA ARG A 143 -35.30 -21.42 1.66
C ARG A 143 -35.33 -22.78 0.97
N ILE A 144 -34.53 -22.97 -0.09
CA ILE A 144 -34.42 -24.23 -0.84
C ILE A 144 -34.03 -25.38 0.10
N VAL A 145 -33.09 -25.14 1.01
CA VAL A 145 -32.63 -26.18 1.92
C VAL A 145 -33.70 -26.53 2.95
N VAL A 146 -34.27 -25.53 3.63
CA VAL A 146 -35.09 -25.78 4.84
C VAL A 146 -36.57 -26.00 4.54
N GLN A 147 -37.09 -25.41 3.45
CA GLN A 147 -38.49 -25.54 3.03
C GLN A 147 -38.64 -26.55 1.89
N ASP A 148 -37.82 -26.48 0.84
CA ASP A 148 -37.91 -27.41 -0.30
C ASP A 148 -37.21 -28.75 -0.02
N LYS A 149 -36.53 -28.86 1.15
CA LYS A 149 -35.82 -30.05 1.64
C LYS A 149 -34.74 -30.57 0.69
N VAL A 150 -34.09 -29.66 -0.03
CA VAL A 150 -32.97 -29.97 -0.92
C VAL A 150 -31.67 -29.88 -0.12
N ALA A 151 -30.83 -30.91 -0.16
CA ALA A 151 -29.52 -30.86 0.50
C ALA A 151 -28.65 -29.71 -0.07
N LEU A 152 -27.88 -29.03 0.78
CA LEU A 152 -27.11 -27.84 0.41
C LEU A 152 -26.15 -28.07 -0.77
N ASP A 153 -25.58 -29.27 -0.89
CA ASP A 153 -24.68 -29.69 -1.97
C ASP A 153 -25.42 -30.07 -3.27
N LYS A 154 -26.75 -30.16 -3.24
CA LYS A 154 -27.61 -30.46 -4.39
C LYS A 154 -28.30 -29.22 -4.98
N VAL A 155 -28.14 -28.06 -4.35
CA VAL A 155 -28.62 -26.80 -4.93
C VAL A 155 -27.79 -26.48 -6.18
N PRO A 156 -28.42 -26.14 -7.32
CA PRO A 156 -27.71 -25.91 -8.56
C PRO A 156 -27.05 -24.52 -8.55
N TYR A 157 -25.72 -24.47 -8.59
CA TYR A 157 -24.94 -23.24 -8.47
C TYR A 157 -24.18 -22.88 -9.75
N VAL A 158 -23.93 -21.59 -9.92
CA VAL A 158 -22.84 -21.06 -10.75
C VAL A 158 -21.94 -20.20 -9.88
N ASP A 159 -20.64 -20.47 -9.96
CA ASP A 159 -19.61 -19.70 -9.25
C ASP A 159 -19.06 -18.66 -10.20
N PHE A 160 -19.06 -17.41 -9.75
CA PHE A 160 -18.50 -16.28 -10.45
C PHE A 160 -19.01 -16.10 -11.89
N PRO A 161 -20.33 -15.98 -12.11
CA PRO A 161 -20.88 -15.89 -13.45
C PRO A 161 -20.41 -14.62 -14.17
N GLU A 162 -20.03 -14.77 -15.44
CA GLU A 162 -19.79 -13.67 -16.37
C GLU A 162 -21.12 -13.19 -16.98
N LEU A 163 -21.49 -11.95 -16.70
CA LEU A 163 -22.63 -11.27 -17.32
C LEU A 163 -22.18 -10.55 -18.59
N LYS A 164 -22.73 -10.92 -19.74
CA LYS A 164 -22.40 -10.31 -21.05
C LYS A 164 -23.47 -9.29 -21.43
N PHE A 165 -23.06 -8.03 -21.56
CA PHE A 165 -23.93 -6.91 -21.93
C PHE A 165 -23.86 -6.60 -23.43
N SER A 166 -22.69 -6.81 -24.04
CA SER A 166 -22.49 -6.69 -25.48
C SER A 166 -21.40 -7.64 -25.99
N LYS A 167 -21.08 -7.59 -27.28
CA LYS A 167 -19.96 -8.37 -27.87
C LYS A 167 -18.60 -8.04 -27.23
N HIS A 168 -18.46 -6.86 -26.63
CA HIS A 168 -17.20 -6.34 -26.11
C HIS A 168 -17.26 -5.99 -24.62
N GLU A 169 -18.39 -6.24 -23.96
CA GLU A 169 -18.62 -5.81 -22.58
C GLU A 169 -19.19 -6.96 -21.74
N SER A 170 -18.47 -7.29 -20.68
CA SER A 170 -18.88 -8.26 -19.68
C SER A 170 -18.35 -7.91 -18.30
N THR A 171 -19.07 -8.36 -17.27
CA THR A 171 -18.68 -8.22 -15.86
C THR A 171 -18.74 -9.58 -15.20
N GLU A 172 -17.64 -10.00 -14.58
CA GLU A 172 -17.61 -11.20 -13.72
C GLU A 172 -18.11 -10.83 -12.32
N MET A 173 -19.07 -11.58 -11.80
CA MET A 173 -19.61 -11.36 -10.46
C MET A 173 -18.76 -12.09 -9.42
N PRO A 174 -18.34 -11.50 -8.30
CA PRO A 174 -17.48 -12.17 -7.32
C PRO A 174 -18.25 -13.08 -6.34
N PHE A 175 -19.45 -13.55 -6.72
CA PHE A 175 -20.33 -14.36 -5.86
C PHE A 175 -20.79 -15.65 -6.52
N ARG A 176 -21.21 -16.60 -5.67
CA ARG A 176 -21.98 -17.78 -6.05
C ARG A 176 -23.46 -17.41 -6.17
N TYR A 177 -24.13 -17.91 -7.22
CA TYR A 177 -25.56 -17.75 -7.45
C TYR A 177 -26.26 -19.10 -7.62
N VAL A 178 -27.54 -19.17 -7.26
CA VAL A 178 -28.41 -20.29 -7.66
C VAL A 178 -28.73 -20.15 -9.14
N THR A 179 -28.78 -21.25 -9.88
CA THR A 179 -29.08 -21.26 -11.32
C THR A 179 -30.52 -21.65 -11.62
N ASN A 180 -31.05 -21.15 -12.73
CA ASN A 180 -32.31 -21.60 -13.31
C ASN A 180 -32.11 -22.89 -14.15
N GLU A 181 -33.18 -23.38 -14.78
CA GLU A 181 -33.14 -24.59 -15.63
C GLU A 181 -32.19 -24.46 -16.83
N ASP A 182 -31.91 -23.23 -17.29
CA ASP A 182 -30.95 -22.95 -18.36
C ASP A 182 -29.49 -22.82 -17.88
N GLY A 183 -29.23 -23.03 -16.59
CA GLY A 183 -27.90 -22.86 -15.99
C GLY A 183 -27.46 -21.40 -15.81
N LYS A 184 -28.36 -20.42 -15.98
CA LYS A 184 -28.07 -18.99 -15.78
C LYS A 184 -28.28 -18.59 -14.32
N PRO A 185 -27.51 -17.62 -13.78
CA PRO A 185 -27.71 -17.15 -12.42
C PRO A 185 -29.09 -16.50 -12.25
N ILE A 186 -29.79 -16.86 -11.18
CA ILE A 186 -31.02 -16.19 -10.74
C ILE A 186 -30.61 -14.92 -9.98
N MET A 187 -30.98 -13.76 -10.53
CA MET A 187 -30.72 -12.45 -9.95
C MET A 187 -32.03 -11.68 -9.75
N PRO A 188 -32.08 -10.70 -8.82
CA PRO A 188 -33.24 -9.83 -8.70
C PRO A 188 -33.60 -9.15 -10.01
N LYS A 189 -34.89 -8.95 -10.25
CA LYS A 189 -35.37 -8.20 -11.41
C LYS A 189 -34.80 -6.78 -11.37
N GLY A 190 -34.22 -6.29 -12.47
CA GLY A 190 -33.56 -4.97 -12.49
C GLY A 190 -32.07 -5.04 -12.12
N MET A 191 -31.57 -6.16 -11.61
CA MET A 191 -30.19 -6.25 -11.13
C MET A 191 -29.20 -6.24 -12.29
N VAL A 192 -29.50 -6.95 -13.38
CA VAL A 192 -28.64 -6.97 -14.58
C VAL A 192 -28.59 -5.57 -15.20
N GLU A 193 -29.72 -4.86 -15.25
CA GLU A 193 -29.80 -3.48 -15.73
C GLU A 193 -29.07 -2.50 -14.79
N LEU A 194 -29.13 -2.72 -13.47
CA LEU A 194 -28.38 -1.92 -12.49
C LEU A 194 -26.87 -2.14 -12.66
N ILE A 195 -26.43 -3.39 -12.79
CA ILE A 195 -25.03 -3.74 -13.05
C ILE A 195 -24.58 -3.16 -14.38
N GLN A 196 -25.39 -3.26 -15.43
CA GLN A 196 -25.09 -2.65 -16.71
C GLN A 196 -25.01 -1.13 -16.59
N LYS A 197 -25.95 -0.48 -15.91
CA LYS A 197 -25.92 0.97 -15.69
C LYS A 197 -24.72 1.41 -14.86
N ASP A 198 -24.29 0.62 -13.88
CA ASP A 198 -23.12 0.92 -13.07
C ASP A 198 -21.81 0.60 -13.81
N ALA A 199 -21.79 -0.42 -14.68
CA ALA A 199 -20.72 -0.68 -15.64
C ALA A 199 -20.64 0.44 -16.69
N ASP A 200 -21.78 0.89 -17.21
CA ASP A 200 -21.93 2.04 -18.09
C ASP A 200 -21.55 3.33 -17.37
N LYS A 201 -21.81 3.52 -16.07
CA LYS A 201 -21.26 4.66 -15.28
C LYS A 201 -19.78 4.51 -14.94
N ALA A 202 -19.26 3.29 -14.97
CA ALA A 202 -17.83 3.04 -14.84
C ALA A 202 -17.12 3.26 -16.20
N ALA A 203 -17.82 3.06 -17.32
CA ALA A 203 -17.34 3.23 -18.70
C ALA A 203 -17.59 4.65 -19.26
N GLU A 204 -18.79 5.21 -19.06
CA GLU A 204 -19.09 6.65 -19.08
C GLU A 204 -18.48 7.25 -17.84
N ALA A 205 -17.27 7.81 -18.00
CA ALA A 205 -16.58 8.57 -16.98
C ALA A 205 -17.57 9.29 -16.06
N LEU A 206 -17.63 8.87 -14.78
CA LEU A 206 -18.06 9.73 -13.66
C LEU A 206 -17.61 11.14 -14.01
N PRO A 207 -18.44 12.19 -13.86
CA PRO A 207 -17.97 13.54 -14.12
C PRO A 207 -16.79 13.78 -13.19
N VAL A 208 -15.58 13.61 -13.74
CA VAL A 208 -14.34 13.93 -13.10
C VAL A 208 -14.44 15.43 -12.99
N HIS A 209 -14.78 15.92 -11.79
CA HIS A 209 -14.56 17.33 -11.55
C HIS A 209 -13.09 17.58 -11.88
N PRO A 210 -12.81 18.54 -12.77
CA PRO A 210 -11.44 18.87 -13.12
C PRO A 210 -10.58 18.96 -11.85
N LEU A 211 -9.43 18.32 -11.89
CA LEU A 211 -8.56 18.20 -10.74
C LEU A 211 -8.00 19.56 -10.37
N ARG A 212 -8.08 19.89 -9.09
CA ARG A 212 -7.48 21.07 -8.48
C ARG A 212 -6.47 20.56 -7.49
N ILE A 213 -5.22 20.56 -7.93
CA ILE A 213 -4.15 19.76 -7.35
C ILE A 213 -3.28 20.65 -6.45
N LEU A 214 -3.02 20.19 -5.23
CA LEU A 214 -1.87 20.63 -4.46
C LEU A 214 -0.72 19.62 -4.65
N PHE A 215 0.35 20.04 -5.32
CA PHE A 215 1.55 19.25 -5.51
C PHE A 215 2.59 19.57 -4.42
N CYS A 216 2.97 18.59 -3.62
CA CYS A 216 3.96 18.70 -2.56
C CYS A 216 5.27 18.03 -3.02
N GLY A 217 6.36 18.79 -3.11
CA GLY A 217 7.65 18.29 -3.61
C GLY A 217 8.87 19.01 -3.04
N SER A 218 10.05 18.44 -3.26
CA SER A 218 11.30 19.04 -2.75
C SER A 218 12.53 18.87 -3.65
N ASP A 219 12.74 17.72 -4.28
CA ASP A 219 13.98 17.38 -4.99
C ASP A 219 13.79 17.17 -6.50
N GLU A 220 14.85 16.76 -7.20
CA GLU A 220 14.83 16.48 -8.65
C GLU A 220 13.85 15.36 -9.04
N PHE A 221 13.64 14.36 -8.18
CA PHE A 221 12.66 13.30 -8.44
C PHE A 221 11.25 13.88 -8.49
N SER A 222 10.92 14.73 -7.51
CA SER A 222 9.64 15.47 -7.50
C SER A 222 9.51 16.49 -8.64
N CYS A 223 10.62 17.09 -9.10
CA CYS A 223 10.63 18.03 -10.22
C CYS A 223 10.20 17.37 -11.53
N ALA A 224 10.58 16.11 -11.77
CA ALA A 224 10.14 15.37 -12.95
C ALA A 224 8.60 15.21 -12.94
N SER A 225 8.04 14.80 -11.80
CA SER A 225 6.60 14.66 -11.62
C SER A 225 5.86 15.99 -11.74
N LEU A 226 6.36 17.07 -11.11
CA LEU A 226 5.75 18.41 -11.22
C LEU A 226 5.69 18.88 -12.68
N ARG A 227 6.79 18.71 -13.43
CA ARG A 227 6.84 19.09 -14.84
C ARG A 227 5.80 18.34 -15.66
N ALA A 228 5.70 17.02 -15.49
CA ALA A 228 4.74 16.21 -16.22
C ALA A 228 3.28 16.56 -15.87
N VAL A 229 2.97 16.82 -14.60
CA VAL A 229 1.64 17.27 -14.15
C VAL A 229 1.33 18.67 -14.70
N TYR A 230 2.31 19.57 -14.73
CA TYR A 230 2.14 20.90 -15.33
C TYR A 230 1.88 20.83 -16.84
N GLU A 231 2.58 19.96 -17.57
CA GLU A 231 2.35 19.74 -19.00
C GLU A 231 0.95 19.17 -19.26
N GLU A 232 0.50 18.22 -18.42
CA GLU A 232 -0.86 17.68 -18.46
C GLU A 232 -1.90 18.76 -18.17
N HIS A 233 -1.68 19.58 -17.13
CA HIS A 233 -2.51 20.73 -16.81
C HIS A 233 -2.60 21.71 -17.97
N SER A 234 -1.48 22.05 -18.59
CA SER A 234 -1.43 23.02 -19.69
C SER A 234 -2.17 22.51 -20.94
N ARG A 235 -2.10 21.20 -21.22
CA ARG A 235 -2.70 20.60 -22.42
C ARG A 235 -4.15 20.12 -22.22
N ASN A 236 -4.53 19.77 -20.99
CA ASN A 236 -5.79 19.11 -20.67
C ASN A 236 -6.43 19.71 -19.41
N ARG A 237 -6.93 20.95 -19.55
CA ARG A 237 -7.60 21.68 -18.47
C ARG A 237 -8.90 21.03 -17.99
N GLY A 238 -9.49 20.15 -18.81
CA GLY A 238 -10.64 19.33 -18.41
C GLY A 238 -10.27 18.27 -17.39
N LEU A 239 -9.05 17.72 -17.44
CA LEU A 239 -8.54 16.80 -16.43
C LEU A 239 -7.95 17.53 -15.23
N ILE A 240 -7.13 18.57 -15.45
CA ILE A 240 -6.48 19.33 -14.36
C ILE A 240 -6.77 20.82 -14.55
N GLU A 241 -7.70 21.34 -13.75
CA GLU A 241 -8.14 22.73 -13.81
C GLU A 241 -7.17 23.71 -13.14
N SER A 242 -6.56 23.32 -12.01
CA SER A 242 -5.58 24.13 -11.28
C SER A 242 -4.46 23.28 -10.67
N LEU A 243 -3.30 23.91 -10.50
CA LEU A 243 -2.10 23.31 -9.94
C LEU A 243 -1.37 24.33 -9.05
N ASP A 244 -1.34 24.05 -7.75
CA ASP A 244 -0.58 24.78 -6.75
C ASP A 244 0.58 23.90 -6.26
N VAL A 245 1.67 24.52 -5.81
CA VAL A 245 2.85 23.80 -5.33
C VAL A 245 3.13 24.13 -3.87
N MET A 246 3.29 23.11 -3.03
CA MET A 246 3.81 23.25 -1.67
C MET A 246 5.24 22.75 -1.57
N VAL A 247 6.12 23.57 -1.00
CA VAL A 247 7.53 23.26 -0.80
C VAL A 247 7.95 23.55 0.65
N LEU A 248 8.99 22.84 1.09
CA LEU A 248 9.64 23.15 2.36
C LEU A 248 10.53 24.39 2.22
N PRO A 249 10.78 25.16 3.29
CA PRO A 249 11.78 26.21 3.24
C PRO A 249 13.18 25.63 3.02
N PRO A 250 14.08 26.43 2.43
CA PRO A 250 15.45 26.01 2.21
C PRO A 250 16.17 25.76 3.54
N LYS A 251 17.03 24.75 3.56
CA LYS A 251 17.83 24.40 4.74
C LYS A 251 19.23 24.98 4.61
N ARG A 252 19.77 25.46 5.74
CA ARG A 252 21.16 25.87 5.85
C ARG A 252 22.06 24.64 6.00
N MET A 253 23.13 24.60 5.23
CA MET A 253 24.08 23.48 5.13
C MET A 253 25.53 23.99 5.26
N GLY A 254 26.48 23.06 5.32
CA GLY A 254 27.91 23.36 5.40
C GLY A 254 28.42 23.71 6.80
N ARG A 255 29.74 23.86 6.95
CA ARG A 255 30.38 24.19 8.23
C ARG A 255 29.97 25.62 8.63
N GLY A 256 29.28 25.75 9.76
CA GLY A 256 28.76 27.04 10.24
C GLY A 256 27.44 27.48 9.60
N TYR A 257 26.73 26.60 8.87
CA TYR A 257 25.39 26.85 8.33
C TYR A 257 25.28 28.10 7.43
N LYS A 258 26.34 28.40 6.68
CA LYS A 258 26.41 29.60 5.82
C LYS A 258 25.82 29.37 4.42
N GLU A 259 25.78 28.13 3.95
CA GLU A 259 25.27 27.82 2.60
C GLU A 259 23.77 27.56 2.68
N ILE A 260 22.98 28.26 1.85
CA ILE A 260 21.55 27.99 1.71
C ILE A 260 21.38 27.13 0.47
N ARG A 261 20.88 25.90 0.64
CA ARG A 261 20.51 25.07 -0.49
C ARG A 261 19.08 25.40 -0.90
N GLU A 262 18.92 25.98 -2.08
CA GLU A 262 17.60 26.17 -2.68
C GLU A 262 16.90 24.81 -2.90
N VAL A 263 15.58 24.83 -2.86
CA VAL A 263 14.73 23.65 -3.04
C VAL A 263 14.41 23.52 -4.53
N PRO A 264 14.92 22.50 -5.26
CA PRO A 264 14.71 22.37 -6.70
C PRO A 264 13.26 22.54 -7.15
N CYS A 265 12.32 21.93 -6.42
CA CYS A 265 10.89 22.00 -6.75
C CYS A 265 10.33 23.43 -6.67
N LYS A 266 10.86 24.28 -5.77
CA LYS A 266 10.50 25.69 -5.67
C LYS A 266 10.96 26.46 -6.90
N VAL A 267 12.23 26.30 -7.26
CA VAL A 267 12.84 26.95 -8.43
C VAL A 267 12.08 26.57 -9.71
N LEU A 268 11.67 25.30 -9.83
CA LEU A 268 10.87 24.85 -10.96
C LEU A 268 9.46 25.47 -10.94
N ALA A 269 8.77 25.47 -9.81
CA ALA A 269 7.42 26.05 -9.70
C ALA A 269 7.40 27.54 -10.07
N GLU A 270 8.39 28.30 -9.61
CA GLU A 270 8.55 29.73 -9.96
C GLU A 270 8.80 29.92 -11.46
N LYS A 271 9.64 29.08 -12.08
CA LYS A 271 9.87 29.11 -13.54
C LYS A 271 8.62 28.78 -14.35
N LEU A 272 7.74 27.92 -13.83
CA LEU A 272 6.49 27.53 -14.48
C LEU A 272 5.34 28.52 -14.17
N GLY A 273 5.57 29.53 -13.34
CA GLY A 273 4.56 30.53 -12.95
C GLY A 273 3.47 29.98 -12.03
N LEU A 274 3.76 28.94 -11.24
CA LEU A 274 2.79 28.30 -10.35
C LEU A 274 2.72 28.98 -8.97
N THR A 275 1.51 29.07 -8.42
CA THR A 275 1.31 29.51 -7.03
C THR A 275 2.07 28.59 -6.09
N THR A 276 2.99 29.15 -5.31
CA THR A 276 3.90 28.39 -4.45
C THR A 276 3.68 28.71 -2.98
N HIS A 277 3.40 27.69 -2.19
CA HIS A 277 3.20 27.73 -0.74
C HIS A 277 4.44 27.20 -0.03
N GLN A 278 5.21 28.07 0.62
CA GLN A 278 6.38 27.65 1.38
C GLN A 278 6.02 27.45 2.86
N ARG A 279 6.09 26.21 3.37
CA ARG A 279 5.64 25.87 4.73
C ARG A 279 6.53 24.82 5.39
N GLU A 280 6.74 24.97 6.70
CA GLU A 280 7.46 23.98 7.52
C GLU A 280 6.54 22.87 8.04
N THR A 281 5.23 23.13 8.06
CA THR A 281 4.22 22.23 8.62
C THR A 281 2.86 22.47 7.98
N PHE A 282 2.02 21.44 8.00
CA PHE A 282 0.59 21.55 7.73
C PHE A 282 -0.19 22.11 8.93
N THR A 283 0.39 22.28 10.12
CA THR A 283 -0.34 22.78 11.29
C THR A 283 -0.97 24.16 11.03
N LYS A 284 -2.26 24.31 11.35
CA LYS A 284 -3.06 25.54 11.18
C LYS A 284 -3.05 26.10 9.74
N TRP A 285 -2.96 25.23 8.74
CA TRP A 285 -3.00 25.63 7.34
C TRP A 285 -4.16 24.97 6.62
N GLU A 286 -5.01 25.74 5.97
CA GLU A 286 -6.06 25.18 5.12
C GLU A 286 -5.55 25.04 3.69
N LEU A 287 -6.07 24.04 2.98
CA LEU A 287 -5.78 23.87 1.56
C LEU A 287 -6.22 25.11 0.77
N PRO A 288 -5.57 25.41 -0.37
CA PRO A 288 -6.14 26.32 -1.34
C PRO A 288 -7.58 25.95 -1.68
N GLU A 289 -8.43 26.95 -1.87
CA GLU A 289 -9.86 26.76 -2.02
C GLU A 289 -10.18 25.73 -3.12
N ALA A 290 -11.14 24.85 -2.84
CA ALA A 290 -11.62 23.80 -3.74
C ALA A 290 -10.58 22.73 -4.15
N THR A 291 -9.37 22.69 -3.56
CA THR A 291 -8.40 21.60 -3.75
C THR A 291 -9.09 20.25 -3.53
N ASN A 292 -9.02 19.37 -4.53
CA ASN A 292 -9.71 18.08 -4.50
C ASN A 292 -8.76 16.88 -4.60
N LEU A 293 -7.46 17.10 -4.82
CA LEU A 293 -6.43 16.07 -4.81
C LEU A 293 -5.10 16.63 -4.29
N VAL A 294 -4.44 15.88 -3.40
CA VAL A 294 -3.06 16.16 -2.96
C VAL A 294 -2.11 15.17 -3.61
N ILE A 295 -1.03 15.64 -4.23
CA ILE A 295 0.01 14.77 -4.79
C ILE A 295 1.28 15.04 -4.01
N ALA A 296 1.81 14.05 -3.30
CA ALA A 296 3.10 14.14 -2.62
C ALA A 296 4.14 13.32 -3.40
N VAL A 297 5.28 13.93 -3.76
CA VAL A 297 6.38 13.21 -4.39
C VAL A 297 7.67 13.67 -3.74
N SER A 298 8.43 12.74 -3.15
CA SER A 298 9.65 13.05 -2.38
C SER A 298 9.47 14.28 -1.46
N PHE A 299 8.41 14.24 -0.64
CA PHE A 299 8.04 15.31 0.26
C PHE A 299 8.22 14.90 1.72
N GLY A 300 8.98 15.69 2.47
CA GLY A 300 9.46 15.32 3.81
C GLY A 300 8.46 15.51 4.96
N LEU A 301 7.22 15.91 4.69
CA LEU A 301 6.19 16.08 5.72
C LEU A 301 5.07 15.07 5.51
N PHE A 302 4.54 14.59 6.64
CA PHE A 302 3.34 13.77 6.64
C PHE A 302 2.11 14.62 6.33
N VAL A 303 1.30 14.19 5.37
CA VAL A 303 0.05 14.88 5.03
C VAL A 303 -1.03 14.44 6.02
N PRO A 304 -1.53 15.32 6.90
CA PRO A 304 -2.38 14.89 8.00
C PRO A 304 -3.78 14.47 7.52
N PRO A 305 -4.48 13.60 8.26
CA PRO A 305 -5.83 13.12 7.91
C PRO A 305 -6.85 14.22 7.60
N ARG A 306 -6.74 15.39 8.26
CA ARG A 306 -7.67 16.50 7.99
C ARG A 306 -7.51 17.05 6.56
N ILE A 307 -6.29 17.09 6.05
CA ILE A 307 -5.97 17.59 4.71
C ILE A 307 -6.42 16.56 3.67
N LEU A 308 -6.12 15.27 3.91
CA LEU A 308 -6.59 14.20 3.03
C LEU A 308 -8.12 14.13 2.97
N ARG A 309 -8.81 14.26 4.12
CA ARG A 309 -10.28 14.26 4.17
C ARG A 309 -10.93 15.51 3.57
N SER A 310 -10.25 16.65 3.54
CA SER A 310 -10.75 17.85 2.86
C SER A 310 -10.66 17.76 1.33
N ALA A 311 -9.77 16.92 0.80
CA ALA A 311 -9.65 16.69 -0.63
C ALA A 311 -10.59 15.54 -1.06
N LYS A 312 -11.50 15.78 -2.00
CA LYS A 312 -12.48 14.79 -2.49
C LYS A 312 -11.86 13.43 -2.83
N TYR A 313 -10.68 13.46 -3.46
CA TYR A 313 -9.97 12.27 -3.92
C TYR A 313 -8.78 11.89 -3.02
N GLY A 314 -8.67 12.49 -1.83
CA GLY A 314 -7.57 12.25 -0.90
C GLY A 314 -6.22 12.68 -1.50
N GLY A 315 -5.29 11.74 -1.60
CA GLY A 315 -4.01 12.02 -2.24
C GLY A 315 -3.26 10.83 -2.77
N LEU A 316 -2.25 11.13 -3.59
CA LEU A 316 -1.38 10.18 -4.27
C LEU A 316 0.08 10.39 -3.87
N ASN A 317 0.85 9.32 -3.92
CA ASN A 317 2.31 9.35 -3.80
C ASN A 317 2.98 8.53 -4.91
N VAL A 318 4.07 9.07 -5.44
CA VAL A 318 4.97 8.37 -6.37
C VAL A 318 6.21 7.95 -5.59
N HIS A 319 6.33 6.64 -5.35
CA HIS A 319 7.38 6.07 -4.52
C HIS A 319 8.42 5.32 -5.37
N PRO A 320 9.73 5.64 -5.30
CA PRO A 320 10.76 5.02 -6.13
C PRO A 320 11.23 3.65 -5.61
N SER A 321 10.27 2.76 -5.31
CA SER A 321 10.49 1.33 -5.14
C SER A 321 9.25 0.54 -5.59
N LEU A 322 9.37 -0.79 -5.59
CA LEU A 322 8.26 -1.72 -5.76
C LEU A 322 7.63 -2.02 -4.39
N LEU A 323 6.66 -1.22 -3.97
CA LEU A 323 5.94 -1.42 -2.70
C LEU A 323 5.26 -2.80 -2.64
N PRO A 324 5.21 -3.46 -1.47
CA PRO A 324 5.57 -2.96 -0.14
C PRO A 324 7.07 -3.03 0.20
N ASP A 325 7.95 -3.45 -0.73
CA ASP A 325 9.40 -3.47 -0.50
C ASP A 325 9.97 -2.04 -0.44
N LEU A 326 10.98 -1.85 0.42
CA LEU A 326 11.72 -0.59 0.57
C LEU A 326 10.84 0.64 0.89
N ARG A 327 9.86 0.49 1.78
CA ARG A 327 9.08 1.63 2.34
C ARG A 327 9.98 2.60 3.09
N GLY A 328 9.68 3.90 3.02
CA GLY A 328 10.37 4.93 3.78
C GLY A 328 11.15 5.91 2.92
N PRO A 329 11.91 6.83 3.53
CA PRO A 329 12.38 8.04 2.87
C PRO A 329 13.60 7.87 1.94
N ALA A 330 14.25 6.71 1.88
CA ALA A 330 15.48 6.54 1.08
C ALA A 330 15.53 5.26 0.21
N PRO A 331 14.47 4.92 -0.54
CA PRO A 331 14.37 3.65 -1.27
C PRO A 331 15.47 3.45 -2.32
N ILE A 332 15.79 4.49 -3.10
CA ILE A 332 16.87 4.45 -4.11
C ILE A 332 18.22 4.12 -3.46
N HIS A 333 18.50 4.70 -2.28
CA HIS A 333 19.74 4.48 -1.57
C HIS A 333 19.83 3.03 -1.10
N HIS A 334 18.75 2.52 -0.49
CA HIS A 334 18.71 1.15 0.02
C HIS A 334 18.70 0.10 -1.09
N ALA A 335 18.10 0.38 -2.24
CA ALA A 335 18.19 -0.51 -3.40
C ALA A 335 19.64 -0.73 -3.83
N ILE A 336 20.45 0.34 -3.86
CA ILE A 336 21.89 0.26 -4.13
C ILE A 336 22.63 -0.42 -2.97
N LEU A 337 22.39 -0.01 -1.72
CA LEU A 337 23.07 -0.58 -0.54
C LEU A 337 22.84 -2.09 -0.40
N GLN A 338 21.65 -2.58 -0.73
CA GLN A 338 21.32 -4.01 -0.67
C GLN A 338 21.76 -4.79 -1.92
N GLY A 339 22.37 -4.12 -2.91
CA GLY A 339 22.82 -4.79 -4.13
C GLY A 339 21.66 -5.37 -4.94
N ARG A 340 20.49 -4.73 -4.92
CA ARG A 340 19.32 -5.19 -5.67
C ARG A 340 19.64 -5.14 -7.17
N LYS A 341 19.22 -6.17 -7.91
CA LYS A 341 19.34 -6.22 -9.37
C LYS A 341 18.26 -5.40 -10.08
N TYR A 342 17.09 -5.30 -9.46
CA TYR A 342 15.93 -4.58 -9.96
C TYR A 342 15.36 -3.68 -8.87
N THR A 343 14.80 -2.56 -9.29
CA THR A 343 13.96 -1.66 -8.49
C THR A 343 12.72 -1.28 -9.31
N GLY A 344 12.00 -0.24 -8.94
CA GLY A 344 10.88 0.24 -9.73
C GLY A 344 10.29 1.50 -9.17
N VAL A 345 9.09 1.81 -9.64
CA VAL A 345 8.27 2.90 -9.13
C VAL A 345 6.89 2.35 -8.83
N SER A 346 6.28 2.85 -7.75
CA SER A 346 4.90 2.58 -7.37
C SER A 346 4.13 3.89 -7.28
N LEU A 347 2.96 3.94 -7.90
CA LEU A 347 1.94 4.94 -7.63
C LEU A 347 0.99 4.35 -6.57
N GLN A 348 0.82 5.05 -5.45
CA GLN A 348 -0.05 4.61 -4.36
C GLN A 348 -0.95 5.76 -3.90
N THR A 349 -1.99 5.46 -3.13
CA THR A 349 -2.68 6.47 -2.33
C THR A 349 -1.80 6.98 -1.18
N LEU A 350 -2.15 8.12 -0.60
CA LEU A 350 -1.61 8.55 0.69
C LEU A 350 -2.42 7.91 1.82
N ASP A 351 -1.72 7.26 2.75
CA ASP A 351 -2.31 6.69 3.97
C ASP A 351 -2.39 7.75 5.07
N ASP A 352 -3.44 7.68 5.89
CA ASP A 352 -3.75 8.69 6.90
C ASP A 352 -3.01 8.47 8.24
N LYS A 353 -2.28 7.35 8.39
CA LYS A 353 -1.57 6.99 9.62
C LYS A 353 -0.07 6.78 9.41
N ALA A 354 0.37 6.36 8.23
CA ALA A 354 1.75 5.94 7.98
C ALA A 354 2.27 6.36 6.60
N PHE A 355 3.58 6.57 6.50
CA PHE A 355 4.23 6.81 5.22
C PHE A 355 4.30 5.52 4.40
N ASP A 356 4.00 5.60 3.11
CA ASP A 356 4.16 4.51 2.13
C ASP A 356 3.34 3.24 2.41
N HIS A 357 2.22 3.40 3.11
CA HIS A 357 1.27 2.32 3.42
C HIS A 357 -0.03 2.41 2.61
N GLY A 358 -0.11 3.32 1.64
CA GLY A 358 -1.30 3.44 0.81
C GLY A 358 -1.50 2.24 -0.11
N THR A 359 -2.70 2.13 -0.66
CA THR A 359 -3.03 1.14 -1.67
C THR A 359 -2.20 1.42 -2.92
N VAL A 360 -1.47 0.41 -3.39
CA VAL A 360 -0.68 0.50 -4.62
C VAL A 360 -1.64 0.45 -5.82
N LEU A 361 -1.67 1.52 -6.60
CA LEU A 361 -2.59 1.70 -7.74
C LEU A 361 -1.95 1.28 -9.07
N ALA A 362 -0.63 1.47 -9.19
CA ALA A 362 0.14 1.03 -10.35
C ALA A 362 1.60 0.82 -9.96
N GLN A 363 2.29 -0.08 -10.67
CA GLN A 363 3.72 -0.30 -10.53
C GLN A 363 4.39 -0.48 -11.87
N THR A 364 5.70 -0.27 -11.92
CA THR A 364 6.50 -0.69 -13.07
C THR A 364 6.34 -2.21 -13.28
N PRO A 365 6.22 -2.70 -14.53
CA PRO A 365 6.00 -4.11 -14.81
C PRO A 365 7.08 -5.03 -14.24
N TYR A 366 6.73 -6.28 -13.97
CA TYR A 366 7.67 -7.34 -13.60
C TYR A 366 8.79 -7.50 -14.65
N PRO A 367 10.07 -7.71 -14.25
CA PRO A 367 10.61 -7.85 -12.90
C PRO A 367 10.97 -6.52 -12.20
N GLY A 368 10.61 -5.38 -12.80
CA GLY A 368 11.03 -4.04 -12.41
C GLY A 368 12.08 -3.47 -13.37
N ILE A 369 12.62 -2.31 -12.99
CA ILE A 369 13.66 -1.59 -13.71
C ILE A 369 15.04 -2.09 -13.27
N PRO A 370 15.91 -2.54 -14.19
CA PRO A 370 17.24 -3.01 -13.83
C PRO A 370 18.09 -1.87 -13.26
N ILE A 371 18.84 -2.18 -12.19
CA ILE A 371 19.84 -1.28 -11.62
C ILE A 371 21.16 -1.56 -12.34
N PRO A 372 21.73 -0.58 -13.08
CA PRO A 372 23.01 -0.76 -13.75
C PRO A 372 24.12 -1.10 -12.75
N PRO A 373 25.07 -1.99 -13.10
CA PRO A 373 26.27 -2.21 -12.28
C PRO A 373 27.00 -0.89 -12.06
N GLY A 374 27.35 -0.59 -10.81
CA GLY A 374 28.04 0.67 -10.49
C GLY A 374 27.15 1.91 -10.42
N ALA A 375 25.82 1.79 -10.57
CA ALA A 375 24.92 2.94 -10.53
C ALA A 375 25.07 3.75 -9.23
N THR A 376 25.15 5.06 -9.40
CA THR A 376 25.07 6.04 -8.32
C THR A 376 23.61 6.37 -8.00
N VAL A 377 23.38 6.98 -6.83
CA VAL A 377 22.04 7.47 -6.44
C VAL A 377 21.50 8.47 -7.47
N GLN A 378 22.37 9.34 -8.01
CA GLN A 378 21.98 10.35 -8.99
C GLN A 378 21.54 9.70 -10.31
N GLU A 379 22.32 8.78 -10.85
CA GLU A 379 21.99 8.08 -12.10
C GLU A 379 20.69 7.29 -11.98
N LEU A 380 20.51 6.56 -10.87
CA LEU A 380 19.29 5.80 -10.65
C LEU A 380 18.08 6.72 -10.44
N THR A 381 18.26 7.89 -9.82
CA THR A 381 17.21 8.93 -9.73
C THR A 381 16.85 9.47 -11.12
N THR A 382 17.85 9.80 -11.95
CA THR A 382 17.65 10.26 -13.33
C THR A 382 16.92 9.22 -14.19
N GLN A 383 17.15 7.93 -13.95
CA GLN A 383 16.45 6.85 -14.62
C GLN A 383 14.99 6.70 -14.16
N LEU A 384 14.74 6.75 -12.85
CA LEU A 384 13.41 6.46 -12.28
C LEU A 384 12.47 7.66 -12.28
N ALA A 385 12.97 8.90 -12.19
CA ALA A 385 12.12 10.08 -12.06
C ALA A 385 11.18 10.29 -13.27
N PRO A 386 11.63 10.16 -14.54
CA PRO A 386 10.73 10.26 -15.69
C PRO A 386 9.69 9.13 -15.72
N ILE A 387 10.06 7.92 -15.30
CA ILE A 387 9.15 6.77 -15.23
C ILE A 387 8.03 7.03 -14.21
N GLY A 388 8.39 7.51 -13.03
CA GLY A 388 7.41 7.87 -12.00
C GLY A 388 6.50 9.02 -12.41
N ALA A 389 7.04 10.03 -13.09
CA ALA A 389 6.28 11.14 -13.62
C ALA A 389 5.24 10.69 -14.67
N GLN A 390 5.65 9.81 -15.60
CA GLN A 390 4.76 9.23 -16.60
C GLN A 390 3.66 8.37 -15.95
N MET A 391 4.03 7.52 -14.99
CA MET A 391 3.09 6.69 -14.25
C MET A 391 2.04 7.53 -13.51
N LEU A 392 2.46 8.64 -12.89
CA LEU A 392 1.55 9.56 -12.23
C LEU A 392 0.54 10.15 -13.24
N VAL A 393 1.02 10.74 -14.33
CA VAL A 393 0.14 11.35 -15.34
C VAL A 393 -0.80 10.33 -15.96
N GLN A 394 -0.31 9.13 -16.26
CA GLN A 394 -1.14 8.05 -16.78
C GLN A 394 -2.21 7.64 -15.77
N GLY A 395 -1.85 7.48 -14.49
CA GLY A 395 -2.82 7.23 -13.43
C GLY A 395 -3.89 8.34 -13.30
N LEU A 396 -3.51 9.61 -13.46
CA LEU A 396 -4.47 10.71 -13.50
C LEU A 396 -5.43 10.59 -14.70
N ARG A 397 -4.92 10.27 -15.90
CA ARG A 397 -5.78 10.07 -17.08
C ARG A 397 -6.72 8.89 -16.93
N ASP A 398 -6.22 7.81 -16.35
CA ASP A 398 -6.99 6.58 -16.16
C ASP A 398 -7.99 6.71 -15.01
N GLY A 399 -7.88 7.73 -14.15
CA GLY A 399 -8.80 7.94 -13.03
C GLY A 399 -8.50 7.05 -11.82
N VAL A 400 -7.25 6.61 -11.62
CA VAL A 400 -6.90 5.68 -10.52
C VAL A 400 -7.06 6.29 -9.12
N TYR A 401 -7.16 7.62 -9.03
CA TYR A 401 -7.41 8.34 -7.78
C TYR A 401 -8.88 8.29 -7.32
N ILE A 402 -9.79 7.75 -8.14
CA ILE A 402 -11.20 7.61 -7.77
C ILE A 402 -11.33 6.46 -6.76
N PRO A 403 -11.88 6.71 -5.55
CA PRO A 403 -12.03 5.67 -4.53
C PRO A 403 -13.00 4.56 -4.99
N SER A 404 -12.46 3.36 -5.23
CA SER A 404 -13.16 2.08 -5.49
C SER A 404 -12.26 1.10 -6.26
N ARG A 405 -11.14 1.57 -6.83
CA ARG A 405 -10.22 0.71 -7.58
C ARG A 405 -9.41 -0.22 -6.69
N GLN A 406 -9.25 -1.45 -7.17
CA GLN A 406 -8.43 -2.50 -6.55
C GLN A 406 -6.94 -2.18 -6.65
N SER A 407 -6.14 -2.89 -5.84
CA SER A 407 -4.68 -2.84 -5.92
C SER A 407 -4.19 -3.24 -7.31
N GLY A 408 -3.28 -2.46 -7.90
CA GLY A 408 -2.70 -2.69 -9.22
C GLY A 408 -1.22 -3.11 -9.19
N GLY A 409 -0.72 -3.57 -8.04
CA GLY A 409 0.69 -3.91 -7.83
C GLY A 409 0.94 -5.41 -7.63
N TRP A 410 1.84 -5.99 -8.43
CA TRP A 410 2.23 -7.41 -8.39
C TRP A 410 3.19 -7.76 -7.23
N LYS A 411 3.93 -6.77 -6.71
CA LYS A 411 5.01 -7.04 -5.77
C LYS A 411 4.53 -7.50 -4.39
N ALA A 412 3.33 -7.09 -3.99
CA ALA A 412 2.73 -7.51 -2.72
C ALA A 412 2.50 -9.02 -2.67
N GLU A 413 1.97 -9.60 -3.75
CA GLU A 413 1.74 -11.04 -3.90
C GLU A 413 3.06 -11.82 -3.89
N GLU A 414 4.10 -11.33 -4.57
CA GLU A 414 5.43 -11.98 -4.56
C GLU A 414 6.07 -12.01 -3.16
N LEU A 415 5.75 -11.03 -2.32
CA LEU A 415 6.28 -10.89 -0.97
C LEU A 415 5.38 -11.45 0.13
N GLU A 416 4.26 -12.09 -0.23
CA GLU A 416 3.38 -12.70 0.74
C GLU A 416 4.13 -13.71 1.63
N GLY A 417 3.96 -13.59 2.95
CA GLY A 417 4.65 -14.43 3.94
C GLY A 417 6.15 -14.15 4.12
N LYS A 418 6.72 -13.09 3.53
CA LYS A 418 8.12 -12.70 3.68
C LYS A 418 8.30 -11.47 4.56
N ASP A 419 9.46 -11.38 5.21
CA ASP A 419 9.85 -10.18 5.95
C ASP A 419 10.05 -8.99 5.00
N LEU A 420 9.33 -7.90 5.27
CA LEU A 420 9.41 -6.68 4.49
C LEU A 420 10.64 -5.87 4.88
N VAL A 421 11.33 -5.35 3.87
CA VAL A 421 12.52 -4.52 4.08
C VAL A 421 12.14 -3.05 4.03
N HIS A 422 12.55 -2.29 5.04
CA HIS A 422 12.37 -0.84 5.09
C HIS A 422 13.60 -0.09 4.58
N ALA A 423 13.39 1.12 4.09
CA ALA A 423 14.39 2.04 3.58
C ALA A 423 14.45 3.32 4.44
N PRO A 424 14.91 3.24 5.69
CA PRO A 424 15.03 4.39 6.58
C PRO A 424 16.01 5.42 6.03
N LYS A 425 15.92 6.65 6.54
CA LYS A 425 16.78 7.74 6.09
C LYS A 425 18.24 7.40 6.33
N VAL A 426 19.02 7.45 5.25
CA VAL A 426 20.47 7.24 5.30
C VAL A 426 21.14 8.41 6.04
N ASN A 427 22.01 8.06 6.99
CA ASN A 427 22.70 8.98 7.88
C ASN A 427 24.20 8.63 7.97
N LYS A 428 24.97 9.45 8.69
CA LYS A 428 26.43 9.26 8.77
C LYS A 428 26.83 7.98 9.49
N ALA A 429 26.02 7.45 10.40
CA ALA A 429 26.32 6.21 11.10
C ALA A 429 26.29 5.00 10.17
N ASP A 430 25.46 5.03 9.11
CA ASP A 430 25.39 3.95 8.11
C ASP A 430 26.70 3.79 7.31
N GLY A 431 27.56 4.82 7.35
CA GLY A 431 28.90 4.79 6.77
C GLY A 431 29.98 4.25 7.69
N GLN A 432 29.63 3.81 8.91
CA GLN A 432 30.59 3.16 9.79
C GLN A 432 30.97 1.79 9.22
N VAL A 433 32.26 1.59 8.97
CA VAL A 433 32.78 0.32 8.46
C VAL A 433 32.53 -0.79 9.46
N ASP A 434 31.83 -1.84 9.01
CA ASP A 434 31.73 -3.13 9.68
C ASP A 434 32.81 -4.04 9.09
N TRP A 435 33.88 -4.22 9.86
CA TRP A 435 35.03 -5.01 9.44
C TRP A 435 34.79 -6.52 9.53
N THR A 436 33.66 -6.96 10.08
CA THR A 436 33.32 -8.38 10.26
C THR A 436 32.49 -8.93 9.12
N GLN A 437 31.78 -8.08 8.37
CA GLN A 437 30.84 -8.51 7.34
C GLN A 437 31.07 -7.90 5.96
N TRP A 438 31.58 -6.67 5.87
CA TRP A 438 31.61 -5.98 4.57
C TRP A 438 32.57 -6.61 3.58
N THR A 439 32.05 -6.89 2.38
CA THR A 439 32.78 -7.27 1.18
C THR A 439 33.30 -6.04 0.43
N ALA A 440 34.16 -6.24 -0.57
CA ALA A 440 34.64 -5.14 -1.40
C ALA A 440 33.48 -4.42 -2.13
N GLU A 441 32.44 -5.16 -2.53
CA GLU A 441 31.23 -4.59 -3.13
C GLU A 441 30.36 -3.83 -2.11
N ASP A 442 30.37 -4.21 -0.82
CA ASP A 442 29.71 -3.42 0.24
C ASP A 442 30.36 -2.05 0.42
N PHE A 443 31.69 -1.99 0.38
CA PHE A 443 32.43 -0.72 0.36
C PHE A 443 32.11 0.10 -0.88
N ALA A 444 32.10 -0.53 -2.06
CA ALA A 444 31.77 0.15 -3.32
C ALA A 444 30.36 0.76 -3.27
N ARG A 445 29.34 -0.03 -2.90
CA ARG A 445 27.95 0.43 -2.75
C ARG A 445 27.82 1.59 -1.78
N ARG A 446 28.43 1.49 -0.59
CA ARG A 446 28.36 2.55 0.42
C ARG A 446 29.09 3.80 0.00
N THR A 447 30.22 3.69 -0.67
CA THR A 447 30.93 4.84 -1.24
C THR A 447 30.07 5.54 -2.30
N ARG A 448 29.39 4.79 -3.20
CA ARG A 448 28.46 5.35 -4.19
C ARG A 448 27.26 6.07 -3.57
N VAL A 449 26.80 5.63 -2.40
CA VAL A 449 25.60 6.17 -1.73
C VAL A 449 25.93 7.30 -0.75
N LEU A 450 27.02 7.19 0.01
CA LEU A 450 27.40 8.09 1.10
C LEU A 450 28.55 9.04 0.74
N GLY A 451 29.24 8.78 -0.37
CA GLY A 451 30.47 9.48 -0.79
C GLY A 451 31.72 9.11 0.02
N SER A 452 31.57 8.66 1.26
CA SER A 452 32.67 8.23 2.13
C SER A 452 32.17 7.28 3.21
N VAL A 453 33.09 6.47 3.72
CA VAL A 453 32.87 5.62 4.90
C VAL A 453 33.84 6.02 5.99
N TRP A 454 33.61 5.59 7.22
CA TRP A 454 34.50 5.94 8.32
C TRP A 454 34.68 4.78 9.28
N THR A 455 35.82 4.77 9.94
CA THR A 455 36.18 3.77 10.93
C THR A 455 36.95 4.44 12.06
N ARG A 456 37.28 3.68 13.12
CA ARG A 456 38.28 4.08 14.10
C ARG A 456 39.48 3.18 13.99
N ALA A 457 40.67 3.73 14.18
CA ALA A 457 41.92 2.99 14.15
C ALA A 457 42.81 3.41 15.31
N VAL A 458 43.63 2.48 15.78
CA VAL A 458 44.62 2.70 16.85
C VAL A 458 45.93 3.13 16.21
N ASN A 459 46.41 4.32 16.54
CA ASN A 459 47.70 4.79 16.03
C ASN A 459 48.88 4.15 16.80
N LYS A 460 50.11 4.36 16.33
CA LYS A 460 51.34 3.87 16.99
C LYS A 460 51.54 4.35 18.43
N LYS A 461 50.80 5.36 18.89
CA LYS A 461 50.83 5.86 20.27
C LYS A 461 49.75 5.21 21.16
N GLY A 462 48.98 4.26 20.63
CA GLY A 462 47.85 3.64 21.32
C GLY A 462 46.58 4.50 21.34
N GLU A 463 46.54 5.63 20.64
CA GLU A 463 45.36 6.50 20.62
C GLU A 463 44.37 6.05 19.55
N VAL A 464 43.09 5.99 19.91
CA VAL A 464 42.01 5.73 18.97
C VAL A 464 41.61 7.03 18.27
N LYS A 465 41.66 7.04 16.93
CA LYS A 465 41.24 8.18 16.10
C LYS A 465 40.21 7.75 15.08
N ARG A 466 39.28 8.65 14.77
CA ARG A 466 38.36 8.45 13.63
C ARG A 466 39.07 8.75 12.31
N LEU A 467 38.95 7.82 11.37
CA LEU A 467 39.40 7.93 9.99
C LEU A 467 38.18 7.93 9.07
N ILE A 468 38.12 8.88 8.15
CA ILE A 468 37.17 8.89 7.03
C ILE A 468 37.94 8.40 5.81
N LEU A 469 37.48 7.31 5.21
CA LEU A 469 38.04 6.68 4.03
C LEU A 469 37.26 7.17 2.80
N GLN A 470 37.99 7.59 1.78
CA GLN A 470 37.45 8.21 0.56
C GLN A 470 38.16 7.64 -0.67
N ASP A 471 37.54 7.82 -1.84
CA ASP A 471 38.04 7.37 -3.13
C ASP A 471 38.43 5.88 -3.10
N ILE A 472 37.46 5.07 -2.70
CA ILE A 472 37.61 3.63 -2.49
C ILE A 472 37.24 2.88 -3.78
N GLU A 473 38.11 1.96 -4.18
CA GLU A 473 37.91 1.09 -5.34
C GLU A 473 38.02 -0.38 -4.91
N THR A 474 37.32 -1.27 -5.61
CA THR A 474 37.58 -2.71 -5.47
C THR A 474 38.93 -3.03 -6.09
N ALA A 475 39.67 -3.96 -5.49
CA ALA A 475 40.99 -4.34 -5.97
C ALA A 475 41.12 -5.86 -6.06
N SER A 476 41.72 -6.31 -7.15
CA SER A 476 42.21 -7.68 -7.32
C SER A 476 43.70 -7.68 -7.06
N VAL A 477 44.18 -8.65 -6.29
CA VAL A 477 45.60 -8.76 -5.94
C VAL A 477 46.16 -10.03 -6.54
N ASP A 478 47.25 -9.90 -7.29
CA ASP A 478 48.00 -11.04 -7.82
C ASP A 478 48.80 -11.73 -6.70
N GLY A 479 48.97 -13.05 -6.79
CA GLY A 479 49.59 -13.88 -5.73
C GLY A 479 51.05 -13.58 -5.39
N SER A 480 51.67 -12.58 -6.01
CA SER A 480 53.05 -12.11 -5.76
C SER A 480 53.14 -10.84 -4.90
N MET A 481 52.02 -10.32 -4.40
CA MET A 481 52.02 -9.07 -3.64
C MET A 481 52.46 -9.30 -2.19
N GLU A 482 53.45 -8.53 -1.71
CA GLU A 482 53.86 -8.58 -0.31
C GLU A 482 52.75 -8.03 0.60
N ILE A 483 52.44 -8.78 1.65
CA ILE A 483 51.49 -8.37 2.69
C ILE A 483 52.16 -7.25 3.49
N GLY A 484 51.55 -6.07 3.49
CA GLY A 484 52.05 -4.90 4.20
C GLY A 484 51.77 -4.90 5.71
N ALA A 485 51.85 -3.73 6.32
CA ALA A 485 51.73 -3.57 7.77
C ALA A 485 50.34 -3.95 8.29
N LEU A 486 50.29 -4.47 9.52
CA LEU A 486 49.03 -4.82 10.18
C LEU A 486 48.46 -3.59 10.91
N LEU A 487 47.23 -3.20 10.57
CA LEU A 487 46.54 -2.09 11.22
C LEU A 487 45.42 -2.61 12.12
N SER A 488 45.26 -1.97 13.28
CA SER A 488 44.21 -2.29 14.26
C SER A 488 43.05 -1.30 14.13
N PHE A 489 41.90 -1.79 13.66
CA PHE A 489 40.65 -1.04 13.56
C PHE A 489 39.71 -1.36 14.73
N ALA A 490 38.95 -0.39 15.22
CA ALA A 490 38.06 -0.53 16.38
C ALA A 490 36.62 -0.15 16.02
N GLU A 491 35.64 -0.89 16.54
CA GLU A 491 34.22 -0.65 16.25
C GLU A 491 33.57 0.40 17.18
N THR A 492 33.84 0.44 18.48
CA THR A 492 33.03 1.24 19.43
C THR A 492 33.88 2.08 20.41
N PRO A 493 33.49 3.31 20.76
CA PRO A 493 34.07 4.01 21.91
C PRO A 493 33.70 3.31 23.22
N GLY A 494 34.68 3.04 24.09
CA GLY A 494 34.44 2.64 25.48
C GLY A 494 34.37 1.13 25.75
N ILE A 495 34.54 0.27 24.75
CA ILE A 495 34.86 -1.15 24.96
C ILE A 495 36.36 -1.30 24.76
N ASP A 496 37.11 -1.12 25.84
CA ASP A 496 38.57 -1.29 25.88
C ASP A 496 38.91 -2.78 26.10
N SER A 497 38.27 -3.67 25.32
CA SER A 497 38.68 -5.08 25.23
C SER A 497 39.36 -5.32 23.89
N ASP A 498 40.48 -6.05 23.91
CA ASP A 498 41.19 -6.44 22.69
C ASP A 498 40.30 -7.23 21.72
N ASP A 499 39.20 -7.82 22.20
CA ASP A 499 38.21 -8.57 21.41
C ASP A 499 37.40 -7.71 20.43
N ALA A 500 37.39 -6.37 20.57
CA ALA A 500 36.70 -5.44 19.67
C ALA A 500 37.61 -4.83 18.58
N ARG A 501 38.84 -5.37 18.44
CA ARG A 501 39.83 -4.90 17.47
C ARG A 501 39.92 -5.85 16.28
N HIS A 502 39.91 -5.28 15.08
CA HIS A 502 40.07 -6.01 13.83
C HIS A 502 41.42 -5.68 13.22
N GLN A 503 42.30 -6.67 13.19
CA GLN A 503 43.58 -6.56 12.51
C GLN A 503 43.39 -6.83 11.02
N ARG A 504 43.81 -5.87 10.19
CA ARG A 504 43.69 -5.95 8.73
C ARG A 504 45.03 -5.59 8.09
N PRO A 505 45.58 -6.44 7.21
CA PRO A 505 46.76 -6.11 6.43
C PRO A 505 46.52 -4.90 5.52
N VAL A 506 47.52 -4.02 5.48
CA VAL A 506 47.50 -2.82 4.62
C VAL A 506 48.81 -2.70 3.86
N THR A 507 48.74 -2.70 2.54
CA THR A 507 49.90 -2.57 1.66
C THR A 507 49.92 -1.18 1.02
N ASP A 508 51.02 -0.43 1.22
CA ASP A 508 51.32 0.82 0.52
C ASP A 508 51.72 0.50 -0.93
N LEU A 509 51.02 1.08 -1.92
CA LEU A 509 51.29 0.85 -3.33
C LEU A 509 52.39 1.76 -3.90
N GLY A 510 52.91 2.70 -3.11
CA GLY A 510 53.96 3.64 -3.54
C GLY A 510 53.45 4.82 -4.38
N ASP A 511 52.16 4.84 -4.75
CA ASP A 511 51.51 5.92 -5.49
C ASP A 511 50.62 6.82 -4.62
N GLY A 512 50.75 6.71 -3.29
CA GLY A 512 49.94 7.42 -2.31
C GLY A 512 48.70 6.67 -1.84
N SER A 513 48.29 5.60 -2.53
CA SER A 513 47.15 4.77 -2.12
C SER A 513 47.57 3.52 -1.33
N CYS A 514 46.62 2.93 -0.62
CA CYS A 514 46.82 1.68 0.13
C CYS A 514 45.78 0.63 -0.26
N LEU A 515 46.21 -0.62 -0.32
CA LEU A 515 45.31 -1.78 -0.32
C LEU A 515 45.02 -2.19 1.12
N VAL A 516 43.77 -2.45 1.44
CA VAL A 516 43.32 -2.95 2.74
C VAL A 516 42.61 -4.28 2.51
N GLN A 517 43.08 -5.34 3.18
CA GLN A 517 42.45 -6.66 3.08
C GLN A 517 41.19 -6.71 3.95
N LEU A 518 40.14 -7.33 3.44
CA LEU A 518 38.88 -7.57 4.14
C LEU A 518 38.85 -8.96 4.77
N VAL A 519 37.86 -9.20 5.63
CA VAL A 519 37.71 -10.46 6.37
C VAL A 519 37.57 -11.69 5.46
N ASN A 520 36.98 -11.51 4.28
CA ASN A 520 36.76 -12.56 3.29
C ASN A 520 37.95 -12.75 2.33
N GLY A 521 39.06 -12.04 2.55
CA GLY A 521 40.27 -12.10 1.73
C GLY A 521 40.25 -11.18 0.49
N GLU A 522 39.13 -10.52 0.20
CA GLU A 522 39.07 -9.49 -0.84
C GLU A 522 39.85 -8.24 -0.42
N TRP A 523 40.16 -7.38 -1.39
CA TRP A 523 40.90 -6.15 -1.14
C TRP A 523 40.15 -4.94 -1.66
N ILE A 524 40.29 -3.85 -0.91
CA ILE A 524 39.88 -2.52 -1.36
C ILE A 524 41.10 -1.62 -1.47
N ARG A 525 41.10 -0.74 -2.46
CA ARG A 525 42.08 0.33 -2.61
C ARG A 525 41.51 1.62 -2.06
N VAL A 526 42.19 2.21 -1.08
CA VAL A 526 41.84 3.51 -0.50
C VAL A 526 42.85 4.53 -0.98
N LYS A 527 42.40 5.60 -1.64
CA LYS A 527 43.29 6.66 -2.14
C LYS A 527 43.43 7.82 -1.16
N ARG A 528 42.36 8.19 -0.45
CA ARG A 528 42.32 9.37 0.41
C ARG A 528 41.81 9.02 1.81
N VAL A 529 42.44 9.60 2.82
CA VAL A 529 42.04 9.44 4.22
C VAL A 529 42.05 10.79 4.92
N LYS A 530 40.98 11.05 5.67
CA LYS A 530 40.90 12.19 6.60
C LYS A 530 40.85 11.71 8.04
N GLU A 531 41.91 11.99 8.77
CA GLU A 531 41.96 11.80 10.22
C GLU A 531 41.24 12.94 10.94
N GLU A 532 40.56 12.62 12.03
CA GLU A 532 39.93 13.59 12.92
C GLU A 532 40.87 14.74 13.32
N GLY A 533 40.40 15.98 13.14
CA GLY A 533 41.18 17.18 13.44
C GLY A 533 42.24 17.54 12.39
N LYS A 534 42.44 16.74 11.34
CA LYS A 534 43.43 16.97 10.28
C LYS A 534 42.78 17.18 8.90
N PRO A 535 43.50 17.84 7.96
CA PRO A 535 43.08 17.87 6.56
C PRO A 535 43.18 16.48 5.93
N GLU A 536 42.43 16.30 4.85
CA GLU A 536 42.48 15.10 4.01
C GLU A 536 43.85 14.97 3.32
N ARG A 537 44.39 13.75 3.29
CA ARG A 537 45.70 13.43 2.70
C ARG A 537 45.66 12.05 2.03
N ASP A 538 46.73 11.73 1.32
CA ASP A 538 46.92 10.41 0.70
C ASP A 538 46.89 9.30 1.75
N ALA A 539 46.24 8.19 1.40
CA ALA A 539 46.04 7.07 2.32
C ALA A 539 47.36 6.54 2.88
N ALA A 540 48.39 6.39 2.04
CA ALA A 540 49.72 5.93 2.45
C ALA A 540 50.36 6.82 3.51
N VAL A 541 50.16 8.14 3.44
CA VAL A 541 50.71 9.10 4.40
C VAL A 541 50.02 8.96 5.76
N VAL A 542 48.70 8.78 5.77
CA VAL A 542 47.93 8.70 7.01
C VAL A 542 48.07 7.31 7.64
N LEU A 543 47.86 6.24 6.90
CA LEU A 543 47.81 4.87 7.43
C LEU A 543 49.18 4.37 7.93
N ARG A 544 50.29 4.94 7.45
CA ARG A 544 51.65 4.65 7.96
C ARG A 544 51.81 4.94 9.47
N SER A 545 51.04 5.87 10.04
CA SER A 545 51.06 6.13 11.49
C SER A 545 50.21 5.16 12.31
N TYR A 546 49.54 4.20 11.67
CA TYR A 546 48.65 3.22 12.30
C TYR A 546 49.14 1.78 12.21
N GLY A 547 50.09 1.47 11.32
CA GLY A 547 50.63 0.10 11.22
C GLY A 547 51.61 -0.24 12.33
N SER A 548 51.51 -1.44 12.91
CA SER A 548 52.60 -2.03 13.69
C SER A 548 53.73 -2.46 12.76
N GLN A 549 54.99 -2.38 13.21
CA GLN A 549 56.11 -3.01 12.52
C GLN A 549 55.99 -4.52 12.58
#